data_AF-A0A915BFM6-F1
#
_entry.id   AF-A0A915BFM6-F1
#
_cell.length_a   1.000
_cell.length_b   1.000
_cell.length_c   1.000
_cell.angle_alpha   90.00
_cell.angle_beta   90.00
_cell.angle_gamma   90.00
#
_symmetry.space_group_name_H-M   'P 1'
#
loop_
_entity.id
_entity.type
_entity.pdbx_description
1 polymer ?
#
loop_
_entity_poly.entity_id
_entity_poly.type
_entity_poly.pdbx_seq_one_letter_code
_entity_poly.pdbx_strand_id
1 'polypeptide(L)'
;TANLLQNDWDSKTQAFYHCSAPIVKEKVEEGQGNFQKDLISYLNAYSSSSDFGMIEYWRDRIANADFTDVNARIISSIPGYHTGDQKGRYGHLRLRRVLRSLQLDVTKPSFVAQFSSIGSLGPKPNSWLTAQFLQSLAGGIPAPESSLRLIYPCVEDVRNSVEGYMAGGALPYQRKTATRQPYLHERMYKWRCERFGRTRAMPHIKSYSAFSDGRCVPSWLLVTSANLSKAAWGELQKNESQLAIRSYELGVLLTDEDSLQLLPYDMPLTKFEAGDQPWICDDIYTKPDIHGATWPPD
;
A
#
# COMPACT_ATOMS: atom_id res chain seq x y z
N THR A 1 -9.02 0.04 -4.92
CA THR A 1 -8.76 0.23 -3.47
C THR A 1 -10.01 0.59 -2.68
N ALA A 2 -11.10 0.96 -3.33
CA ALA A 2 -12.37 1.29 -2.69
C ALA A 2 -13.09 0.05 -2.14
N ASN A 3 -13.76 0.21 -1.00
CA ASN A 3 -14.81 -0.69 -0.57
C ASN A 3 -16.01 -0.61 -1.52
N LEU A 4 -16.89 -1.61 -1.50
CA LEU A 4 -18.15 -1.58 -2.25
C LEU A 4 -19.24 -0.80 -1.49
N LEU A 5 -18.92 0.43 -1.09
CA LEU A 5 -19.79 1.37 -0.39
C LEU A 5 -19.77 2.70 -1.14
N GLN A 6 -20.94 3.35 -1.29
CA GLN A 6 -21.08 4.58 -2.09
C GLN A 6 -20.07 5.67 -1.69
N ASN A 7 -19.93 5.92 -0.39
CA ASN A 7 -19.03 6.94 0.16
C ASN A 7 -17.55 6.75 -0.24
N ASP A 8 -17.13 5.52 -0.54
CA ASP A 8 -15.76 5.23 -0.96
C ASP A 8 -15.50 5.59 -2.43
N TRP A 9 -16.55 5.85 -3.22
CA TRP A 9 -16.49 6.21 -4.64
C TRP A 9 -16.86 7.67 -4.93
N ASP A 10 -17.50 8.37 -3.98
CA ASP A 10 -17.98 9.74 -4.20
C ASP A 10 -16.83 10.77 -4.20
N SER A 11 -16.12 10.90 -3.08
CA SER A 11 -15.20 12.05 -2.84
C SER A 11 -13.80 11.65 -2.34
N LYS A 12 -13.46 10.36 -2.39
CA LYS A 12 -12.15 9.85 -1.95
C LYS A 12 -11.19 9.65 -3.11
N THR A 13 -9.89 9.79 -2.83
CA THR A 13 -8.87 9.37 -3.79
C THR A 13 -8.67 7.86 -3.69
N GLN A 14 -9.00 7.16 -4.77
CA GLN A 14 -8.90 5.71 -4.94
C GLN A 14 -8.16 5.40 -6.24
N ALA A 15 -7.72 4.17 -6.41
CA ALA A 15 -7.26 3.65 -7.68
C ALA A 15 -7.85 2.27 -7.98
N PHE A 16 -7.99 1.99 -9.27
CA PHE A 16 -8.19 0.65 -9.80
C PHE A 16 -7.12 0.40 -10.87
N TYR A 17 -6.73 -0.86 -11.02
CA TYR A 17 -5.87 -1.31 -12.10
C TYR A 17 -6.72 -2.16 -13.04
N HIS A 18 -6.57 -1.92 -14.34
CA HIS A 18 -7.29 -2.64 -15.37
C HIS A 18 -6.28 -3.25 -16.35
N CYS A 19 -6.47 -4.53 -16.67
CA CYS A 19 -5.76 -5.22 -17.72
C CYS A 19 -6.73 -6.17 -18.43
N SER A 20 -6.41 -6.52 -19.68
CA SER A 20 -7.19 -7.43 -20.50
C SER A 20 -6.30 -8.52 -21.06
N ALA A 21 -6.83 -9.74 -21.11
CA ALA A 21 -6.16 -10.92 -21.62
C ALA A 21 -7.14 -11.71 -22.51
N PRO A 22 -6.78 -12.10 -23.74
CA PRO A 22 -7.65 -12.92 -24.59
C PRO A 22 -7.74 -14.35 -24.03
N ILE A 23 -8.91 -14.97 -24.16
CA ILE A 23 -9.08 -16.40 -23.86
C ILE A 23 -8.46 -17.22 -24.99
N VAL A 24 -7.60 -18.17 -24.63
CA VAL A 24 -6.94 -19.07 -25.58
C VAL A 24 -7.64 -20.44 -25.62
N LYS A 25 -7.67 -21.07 -26.80
CA LYS A 25 -8.28 -22.39 -27.01
C LYS A 25 -7.35 -23.55 -26.67
N GLU A 26 -6.06 -23.33 -26.83
CA GLU A 26 -5.01 -24.27 -26.44
C GLU A 26 -4.41 -23.78 -25.13
N LYS A 27 -4.07 -24.71 -24.21
CA LYS A 27 -3.44 -24.32 -22.95
C LYS A 27 -2.18 -23.53 -23.27
N VAL A 28 -2.10 -22.28 -22.82
CA VAL A 28 -0.81 -21.60 -22.69
C VAL A 28 0.08 -22.53 -21.87
N GLU A 29 1.29 -22.82 -22.32
CA GLU A 29 2.23 -23.63 -21.54
C GLU A 29 2.34 -23.06 -20.11
N GLU A 30 2.30 -23.96 -19.11
CA GLU A 30 2.44 -23.58 -17.70
C GLU A 30 3.74 -22.78 -17.51
N GLY A 31 3.63 -21.45 -17.36
CA GLY A 31 4.78 -20.59 -17.06
C GLY A 31 4.90 -19.31 -17.88
N GLN A 32 4.06 -19.08 -18.89
CA GLN A 32 4.05 -17.80 -19.61
C GLN A 32 3.16 -16.78 -18.89
N GLY A 33 3.79 -15.78 -18.26
CA GLY A 33 3.11 -14.67 -17.57
C GLY A 33 3.19 -14.75 -16.05
N ASN A 34 4.14 -14.02 -15.46
CA ASN A 34 4.29 -13.95 -14.00
C ASN A 34 2.99 -13.50 -13.31
N PHE A 35 2.25 -12.56 -13.92
CA PHE A 35 0.99 -12.05 -13.40
C PHE A 35 -0.07 -13.13 -13.21
N GLN A 36 -0.36 -13.92 -14.26
CA GLN A 36 -1.39 -14.96 -14.23
C GLN A 36 -1.07 -16.03 -13.18
N LYS A 37 0.16 -16.53 -13.16
CA LYS A 37 0.62 -17.53 -12.20
C LYS A 37 0.46 -17.05 -10.76
N ASP A 38 0.88 -15.82 -10.49
CA ASP A 38 0.78 -15.24 -9.15
C ASP A 38 -0.69 -15.00 -8.75
N LEU A 39 -1.53 -14.55 -9.67
CA LEU A 39 -2.96 -14.32 -9.44
C LEU A 39 -3.71 -15.62 -9.14
N ILE A 40 -3.48 -16.68 -9.93
CA ILE A 40 -4.04 -18.02 -9.68
C ILE A 40 -3.57 -18.54 -8.32
N SER A 41 -2.28 -18.38 -8.00
CA SER A 41 -1.74 -18.79 -6.71
C SER A 41 -2.42 -18.06 -5.54
N TYR A 42 -2.76 -16.78 -5.70
CA TYR A 42 -3.49 -16.02 -4.69
C TYR A 42 -4.93 -16.50 -4.54
N LEU A 43 -5.65 -16.73 -5.65
CA LEU A 43 -7.04 -17.23 -5.63
C LEU A 43 -7.14 -18.63 -5.02
N ASN A 44 -6.16 -19.50 -5.28
CA ASN A 44 -6.08 -20.83 -4.69
C ASN A 44 -5.88 -20.82 -3.17
N ALA A 45 -5.45 -19.71 -2.58
CA ALA A 45 -5.34 -19.58 -1.12
C ALA A 45 -6.69 -19.68 -0.40
N TYR A 46 -7.79 -19.44 -1.13
CA TYR A 46 -9.14 -19.52 -0.63
C TYR A 46 -9.77 -20.91 -0.83
N SER A 47 -9.00 -21.93 -1.21
CA SER A 47 -9.52 -23.28 -1.53
C SER A 47 -10.26 -23.97 -0.38
N SER A 48 -10.04 -23.55 0.86
CA SER A 48 -10.74 -24.05 2.04
C SER A 48 -12.00 -23.23 2.42
N SER A 49 -12.30 -22.16 1.68
CA SER A 49 -13.50 -21.34 1.91
C SER A 49 -14.77 -22.08 1.46
N SER A 50 -15.87 -21.91 2.20
CA SER A 50 -17.21 -22.38 1.77
C SER A 50 -17.65 -21.76 0.44
N ASP A 51 -17.11 -20.58 0.13
CA ASP A 51 -17.45 -19.80 -1.06
C ASP A 51 -16.49 -20.07 -2.24
N PHE A 52 -15.59 -21.04 -2.11
CA PHE A 52 -14.55 -21.29 -3.11
C PHE A 52 -15.10 -21.57 -4.50
N GLY A 53 -16.29 -22.19 -4.62
CA GLY A 53 -16.92 -22.44 -5.93
C GLY A 53 -17.12 -21.17 -6.77
N MET A 54 -17.39 -20.02 -6.12
CA MET A 54 -17.51 -18.73 -6.81
C MET A 54 -16.15 -18.22 -7.30
N ILE A 55 -15.08 -18.49 -6.55
CA ILE A 55 -13.71 -18.09 -6.87
C ILE A 55 -13.14 -18.98 -7.98
N GLU A 56 -13.34 -20.29 -7.85
CA GLU A 56 -12.90 -21.33 -8.79
C GLU A 56 -13.37 -21.05 -10.22
N TYR A 57 -14.65 -20.68 -10.38
CA TYR A 57 -15.22 -20.32 -11.68
C TYR A 57 -14.43 -19.22 -12.43
N TRP A 58 -13.97 -18.19 -11.70
CA TRP A 58 -13.18 -17.08 -12.25
C TRP A 58 -11.70 -17.42 -12.37
N ARG A 59 -11.15 -18.14 -11.39
CA ARG A 59 -9.77 -18.65 -11.38
C ARG A 59 -9.49 -19.50 -12.60
N ASP A 60 -10.42 -20.37 -12.99
CA ASP A 60 -10.29 -21.23 -14.18
C ASP A 60 -10.34 -20.43 -15.49
N ARG A 61 -11.14 -19.36 -15.56
CA ARG A 61 -11.15 -18.45 -16.71
C ARG A 61 -9.84 -17.70 -16.85
N ILE A 62 -9.31 -17.20 -15.74
CA ILE A 62 -7.99 -16.58 -15.69
C ILE A 62 -6.91 -17.55 -16.14
N ALA A 63 -6.98 -18.83 -15.72
CA ALA A 63 -6.06 -19.88 -16.15
C ALA A 63 -6.09 -20.19 -17.65
N ASN A 64 -7.19 -19.85 -18.34
CA ASN A 64 -7.35 -20.03 -19.78
C ASN A 64 -7.18 -18.72 -20.57
N ALA A 65 -6.66 -17.65 -19.96
CA ALA A 65 -6.41 -16.38 -20.63
C ALA A 65 -4.90 -16.11 -20.76
N ASP A 66 -4.50 -15.44 -21.84
CA ASP A 66 -3.10 -15.10 -22.10
C ASP A 66 -2.74 -13.72 -21.50
N PHE A 67 -1.93 -13.73 -20.45
CA PHE A 67 -1.43 -12.53 -19.76
C PHE A 67 0.05 -12.24 -20.09
N THR A 68 0.60 -12.79 -21.17
CA THR A 68 2.01 -12.58 -21.56
C THR A 68 2.36 -11.10 -21.71
N ASP A 69 1.45 -10.30 -22.25
CA ASP A 69 1.62 -8.86 -22.42
C ASP A 69 1.40 -8.04 -21.13
N VAL A 70 1.00 -8.68 -20.03
CA VAL A 70 0.80 -7.99 -18.74
C VAL A 70 2.09 -7.97 -17.94
N ASN A 71 2.76 -6.82 -17.98
CA ASN A 71 4.03 -6.58 -17.30
C ASN A 71 3.91 -6.37 -15.78
N ALA A 72 2.71 -6.04 -15.28
CA ALA A 72 2.47 -5.83 -13.86
C ALA A 72 2.79 -7.09 -13.03
N ARG A 73 3.20 -6.92 -11.78
CA ARG A 73 3.53 -8.03 -10.87
C ARG A 73 2.60 -8.03 -9.66
N ILE A 74 2.04 -9.20 -9.34
CA ILE A 74 1.21 -9.37 -8.16
C ILE A 74 2.07 -9.38 -6.89
N ILE A 75 1.68 -8.54 -5.93
CA ILE A 75 2.18 -8.52 -4.57
C ILE A 75 1.00 -8.82 -3.66
N SER A 76 1.02 -9.98 -3.01
CA SER A 76 -0.09 -10.45 -2.17
C SER A 76 0.33 -10.78 -0.75
N SER A 77 -0.61 -10.73 0.17
CA SER A 77 -0.49 -11.21 1.54
C SER A 77 -1.58 -12.23 1.82
N ILE A 78 -1.21 -13.30 2.52
CA ILE A 78 -2.14 -14.34 2.97
C ILE A 78 -1.86 -14.62 4.45
N PRO A 79 -2.89 -14.65 5.31
CA PRO A 79 -2.72 -14.96 6.73
C PRO A 79 -2.01 -16.30 6.96
N GLY A 80 -1.11 -16.33 7.93
CA GLY A 80 -0.40 -17.54 8.31
C GLY A 80 1.03 -17.28 8.76
N TYR A 81 1.69 -18.40 9.04
CA TYR A 81 3.08 -18.45 9.46
C TYR A 81 3.91 -19.11 8.36
N HIS A 82 4.63 -18.30 7.61
CA HIS A 82 5.37 -18.74 6.42
C HIS A 82 6.83 -18.98 6.77
N THR A 83 7.38 -20.14 6.42
CA THR A 83 8.77 -20.55 6.72
C THR A 83 9.51 -20.94 5.45
N GLY A 84 10.84 -21.05 5.51
CA GLY A 84 11.67 -21.42 4.36
C GLY A 84 11.41 -20.51 3.15
N ASP A 85 11.26 -21.11 1.97
CA ASP A 85 10.99 -20.40 0.71
C ASP A 85 9.61 -19.74 0.66
N GLN A 86 8.65 -20.18 1.49
CA GLN A 86 7.31 -19.60 1.55
C GLN A 86 7.33 -18.15 2.05
N LYS A 87 8.35 -17.78 2.85
CA LYS A 87 8.54 -16.39 3.31
C LYS A 87 8.55 -15.41 2.13
N GLY A 88 9.20 -15.75 1.02
CA GLY A 88 9.31 -14.89 -0.16
C GLY A 88 8.09 -14.89 -1.06
N ARG A 89 7.01 -15.60 -0.72
CA ARG A 89 5.78 -15.65 -1.53
C ARG A 89 4.78 -14.56 -1.16
N TYR A 90 4.82 -14.03 0.06
CA TYR A 90 3.82 -13.09 0.56
C TYR A 90 4.41 -11.85 1.26
N GLY A 91 3.58 -10.82 1.42
CA GLY A 91 3.88 -9.62 2.19
C GLY A 91 5.11 -8.85 1.73
N HIS A 92 5.83 -8.25 2.68
CA HIS A 92 6.96 -7.38 2.34
C HIS A 92 8.14 -8.16 1.76
N LEU A 93 8.24 -9.46 2.02
CA LEU A 93 9.28 -10.32 1.45
C LEU A 93 8.96 -10.73 0.01
N ARG A 94 7.68 -10.83 -0.37
CA ARG A 94 7.28 -10.93 -1.77
C ARG A 94 7.73 -9.70 -2.56
N LEU A 95 7.43 -8.51 -2.04
CA LEU A 95 7.87 -7.26 -2.65
C LEU A 95 9.40 -7.23 -2.81
N ARG A 96 10.14 -7.57 -1.75
CA ARG A 96 11.60 -7.67 -1.78
C ARG A 96 12.10 -8.57 -2.91
N ARG A 97 11.53 -9.76 -3.04
CA ARG A 97 11.93 -10.77 -4.04
C ARG A 97 11.65 -10.27 -5.46
N VAL A 98 10.48 -9.67 -5.69
CA VAL A 98 10.12 -9.14 -7.02
C VAL A 98 11.02 -7.97 -7.39
N LEU A 99 11.20 -6.99 -6.51
CA LEU A 99 12.09 -5.84 -6.77
C LEU A 99 13.53 -6.27 -7.06
N ARG A 100 14.05 -7.24 -6.31
CA ARG A 100 15.38 -7.81 -6.57
C ARG A 100 15.48 -8.44 -7.96
N SER A 101 14.43 -9.12 -8.43
CA SER A 101 14.42 -9.73 -9.76
C SER A 101 14.37 -8.72 -10.91
N LEU A 102 13.82 -7.52 -10.67
CA LEU A 102 13.70 -6.48 -11.68
C LEU A 102 15.02 -5.72 -11.92
N GLN A 103 15.98 -5.82 -10.98
CA GLN A 103 17.31 -5.19 -11.10
C GLN A 103 17.25 -3.69 -11.44
N LEU A 104 16.28 -2.98 -10.87
CA LEU A 104 16.08 -1.56 -11.11
C LEU A 104 17.26 -0.75 -10.58
N ASP A 105 17.82 0.13 -11.41
CA ASP A 105 18.81 1.11 -10.97
C ASP A 105 18.11 2.28 -10.26
N VAL A 106 18.29 2.35 -8.94
CA VAL A 106 17.75 3.43 -8.10
C VAL A 106 18.89 4.10 -7.35
N THR A 107 19.48 5.12 -7.99
CA THR A 107 20.62 5.86 -7.43
C THR A 107 20.17 6.76 -6.27
N LYS A 108 20.82 6.62 -5.11
CA LYS A 108 20.52 7.36 -3.86
C LYS A 108 19.00 7.35 -3.56
N PRO A 109 18.42 6.15 -3.33
CA PRO A 109 16.98 5.98 -3.36
C PRO A 109 16.30 6.76 -2.24
N SER A 110 15.11 7.28 -2.54
CA SER A 110 14.12 7.66 -1.53
C SER A 110 12.86 6.82 -1.71
N PHE A 111 12.27 6.38 -0.60
CA PHE A 111 11.10 5.52 -0.58
C PHE A 111 9.92 6.26 0.00
N VAL A 112 8.78 6.17 -0.65
CA VAL A 112 7.55 6.81 -0.20
C VAL A 112 6.51 5.74 0.06
N ALA A 113 5.97 5.74 1.27
CA ALA A 113 4.83 4.92 1.66
C ALA A 113 3.64 5.85 1.93
N GLN A 114 2.59 5.70 1.14
CA GLN A 114 1.34 6.43 1.29
C GLN A 114 0.24 5.43 1.63
N PHE A 115 -0.54 5.71 2.67
CA PHE A 115 -1.55 4.80 3.19
C PHE A 115 -2.67 5.56 3.90
N SER A 116 -3.76 4.85 4.22
CA SER A 116 -4.93 5.42 4.91
C SER A 116 -5.04 4.97 6.37
N SER A 117 -4.22 4.02 6.82
CA SER A 117 -4.21 3.52 8.21
C SER A 117 -2.82 3.11 8.66
N ILE A 118 -2.58 3.16 9.96
CA ILE A 118 -1.30 2.81 10.60
C ILE A 118 -1.53 1.81 11.73
N GLY A 119 -0.83 0.68 11.68
CA GLY A 119 -0.79 -0.32 12.75
C GLY A 119 0.27 -0.03 13.82
N SER A 120 0.36 -0.89 14.84
CA SER A 120 1.46 -0.86 15.81
C SER A 120 2.75 -1.39 15.18
N LEU A 121 3.76 -0.53 15.04
CA LEU A 121 5.02 -0.84 14.34
C LEU A 121 6.18 -1.15 15.30
N GLY A 122 5.94 -1.02 16.61
CA GLY A 122 6.95 -1.17 17.66
C GLY A 122 7.50 0.18 18.14
N PRO A 123 8.21 0.21 19.28
CA PRO A 123 8.57 1.44 20.00
C PRO A 123 9.72 2.23 19.36
N LYS A 124 10.47 1.64 18.42
CA LYS A 124 11.62 2.27 17.74
C LYS A 124 11.52 2.06 16.22
N PRO A 125 12.12 2.93 15.38
CA PRO A 125 12.14 2.75 13.92
C PRO A 125 12.61 1.36 13.49
N ASN A 126 13.67 0.86 14.12
CA ASN A 126 14.28 -0.43 13.82
C ASN A 126 13.53 -1.65 14.41
N SER A 127 12.41 -1.45 15.12
CA SER A 127 11.61 -2.58 15.62
C SER A 127 10.99 -3.38 14.48
N TRP A 128 10.64 -2.72 13.37
CA TRP A 128 10.09 -3.35 12.17
C TRP A 128 10.21 -2.45 10.94
N LEU A 129 9.89 -1.16 11.09
CA LEU A 129 9.76 -0.22 9.98
C LEU A 129 11.06 -0.08 9.16
N THR A 130 12.20 0.22 9.79
CA THR A 130 13.46 0.43 9.08
C THR A 130 14.29 -0.85 8.94
N ALA A 131 14.20 -1.77 9.90
CA ALA A 131 14.97 -3.02 9.90
C ALA A 131 14.40 -4.08 8.93
N GLN A 132 13.09 -4.11 8.70
CA GLN A 132 12.43 -5.11 7.85
C GLN A 132 11.75 -4.48 6.64
N PHE A 133 10.81 -3.57 6.88
CA PHE A 133 9.93 -3.06 5.83
C PHE A 133 10.68 -2.19 4.81
N LEU A 134 11.43 -1.19 5.27
CA LEU A 134 12.27 -0.35 4.41
C LEU A 134 13.27 -1.18 3.57
N GLN A 135 13.93 -2.15 4.20
CA GLN A 135 14.87 -3.03 3.48
C GLN A 135 14.16 -3.83 2.39
N SER A 136 12.87 -4.17 2.57
CA SER A 136 12.06 -4.77 1.53
C SER A 136 11.69 -3.82 0.39
N LEU A 137 11.37 -2.56 0.69
CA LEU A 137 11.15 -1.52 -0.34
C LEU A 137 12.41 -1.31 -1.20
N ALA A 138 13.60 -1.53 -0.62
CA ALA A 138 14.88 -1.45 -1.31
C ALA A 138 15.31 -2.74 -2.04
N GLY A 139 14.42 -3.72 -2.24
CA GLY A 139 14.80 -5.01 -2.87
C GLY A 139 15.80 -5.83 -2.04
N GLY A 140 15.97 -5.49 -0.76
CA GLY A 140 16.92 -6.08 0.16
C GLY A 140 18.35 -5.52 0.02
N ILE A 141 18.52 -4.43 -0.73
CA ILE A 141 19.75 -3.62 -0.70
C ILE A 141 19.68 -2.74 0.56
N PRO A 142 20.74 -2.65 1.37
CA PRO A 142 20.76 -1.79 2.55
C PRO A 142 20.38 -0.35 2.20
N ALA A 143 19.28 0.13 2.79
CA ALA A 143 18.80 1.51 2.61
C ALA A 143 18.99 2.33 3.90
N PRO A 144 19.49 3.58 3.81
CA PRO A 144 19.59 4.48 4.97
C PRO A 144 18.22 4.73 5.56
N GLU A 145 18.10 4.75 6.89
CA GLU A 145 16.79 4.98 7.52
C GLU A 145 16.15 6.30 7.07
N SER A 146 16.94 7.36 6.85
CA SER A 146 16.48 8.68 6.40
C SER A 146 15.83 8.69 5.01
N SER A 147 15.98 7.61 4.22
CA SER A 147 15.41 7.51 2.88
C SER A 147 13.89 7.28 2.86
N LEU A 148 13.29 6.86 4.00
CA LEU A 148 11.87 6.55 4.09
C LEU A 148 11.02 7.76 4.47
N ARG A 149 9.99 8.03 3.65
CA ARG A 149 9.01 9.10 3.78
C ARG A 149 7.60 8.51 3.86
N LEU A 150 6.78 9.05 4.75
CA LEU A 150 5.42 8.56 5.01
C LEU A 150 4.41 9.64 4.65
N ILE A 151 3.49 9.36 3.73
CA ILE A 151 2.37 10.26 3.44
C ILE A 151 1.15 9.76 4.20
N TYR A 152 0.63 10.60 5.08
CA TYR A 152 -0.61 10.37 5.82
C TYR A 152 -1.27 11.72 6.09
N PRO A 153 -2.60 11.87 5.94
CA PRO A 153 -3.27 13.16 6.13
C PRO A 153 -3.02 13.75 7.52
N CYS A 154 -2.70 15.04 7.58
CA CYS A 154 -2.73 15.77 8.85
C CYS A 154 -4.17 16.18 9.20
N VAL A 155 -4.38 16.64 10.44
CA VAL A 155 -5.70 17.11 10.91
C VAL A 155 -6.28 18.20 10.00
N GLU A 156 -5.45 19.13 9.53
CA GLU A 156 -5.88 20.21 8.62
C GLU A 156 -6.19 19.70 7.21
N ASP A 157 -5.51 18.63 6.74
CA ASP A 157 -5.86 17.99 5.46
C ASP A 157 -7.29 17.42 5.52
N VAL A 158 -7.64 16.74 6.63
CA VAL A 158 -8.98 16.16 6.86
C VAL A 158 -10.02 17.27 7.05
N ARG A 159 -9.76 18.23 7.94
CA ARG A 159 -10.68 19.34 8.26
C ARG A 159 -11.07 20.16 7.02
N ASN A 160 -10.13 20.37 6.10
CA ASN A 160 -10.36 21.15 4.87
C ASN A 160 -10.74 20.27 3.65
N SER A 161 -10.88 18.96 3.84
CA SER A 161 -11.28 18.02 2.78
C SER A 161 -12.72 18.28 2.29
N VAL A 162 -13.10 17.69 1.16
CA VAL A 162 -14.47 17.77 0.60
C VAL A 162 -15.50 17.20 1.57
N GLU A 163 -15.15 16.15 2.32
CA GLU A 163 -16.04 15.51 3.28
C GLU A 163 -15.90 16.09 4.71
N GLY A 164 -15.04 17.09 4.91
CA GLY A 164 -14.72 17.59 6.25
C GLY A 164 -14.20 16.49 7.18
N TYR A 165 -14.55 16.54 8.47
CA TYR A 165 -14.12 15.53 9.42
C TYR A 165 -14.62 14.11 9.13
N MET A 166 -15.73 13.97 8.42
CA MET A 166 -16.27 12.66 8.04
C MET A 166 -15.32 11.86 7.14
N ALA A 167 -14.43 12.54 6.40
CA ALA A 167 -13.36 11.88 5.64
C ALA A 167 -12.47 10.99 6.54
N GLY A 168 -12.30 11.42 7.79
CA GLY A 168 -11.49 10.76 8.83
C GLY A 168 -11.99 9.37 9.23
N GLY A 169 -13.25 9.03 8.95
CA GLY A 169 -13.79 7.68 9.17
C GLY A 169 -13.09 6.61 8.31
N ALA A 170 -12.54 7.01 7.15
CA ALA A 170 -11.76 6.14 6.27
C ALA A 170 -10.25 6.16 6.57
N LEU A 171 -9.83 6.88 7.63
CA LEU A 171 -8.46 7.07 8.05
C LEU A 171 -8.18 6.50 9.46
N PRO A 172 -8.35 5.17 9.69
CA PRO A 172 -8.27 4.63 11.03
C PRO A 172 -6.83 4.64 11.56
N TYR A 173 -6.54 5.56 12.48
CA TYR A 173 -5.33 5.56 13.29
C TYR A 173 -5.69 5.98 14.72
N GLN A 174 -5.59 5.02 15.64
CA GLN A 174 -6.04 5.21 17.02
C GLN A 174 -4.95 5.85 17.89
N ARG A 175 -5.36 6.71 18.82
CA ARG A 175 -4.50 7.38 19.80
C ARG A 175 -3.62 6.39 20.56
N LYS A 176 -4.19 5.27 21.00
CA LYS A 176 -3.47 4.21 21.74
C LYS A 176 -2.31 3.59 20.95
N THR A 177 -2.42 3.58 19.62
CA THR A 177 -1.38 3.10 18.71
C THR A 177 -0.37 4.21 18.46
N ALA A 178 -0.84 5.42 18.19
CA ALA A 178 0.00 6.58 17.88
C ALA A 178 0.99 6.92 19.00
N THR A 179 0.53 6.94 20.26
CA THR A 179 1.38 7.27 21.41
C THR A 179 2.55 6.31 21.63
N ARG A 180 2.50 5.09 21.06
CA ARG A 180 3.57 4.08 21.18
C ARG A 180 4.66 4.21 20.12
N GLN A 181 4.50 5.09 19.14
CA GLN A 181 5.40 5.24 18.00
C GLN A 181 5.55 6.71 17.55
N PRO A 182 5.90 7.64 18.47
CA PRO A 182 6.03 9.06 18.14
C PRO A 182 7.11 9.35 17.09
N TYR A 183 8.09 8.45 16.94
CA TYR A 183 9.14 8.54 15.92
C TYR A 183 8.61 8.54 14.48
N LEU A 184 7.34 8.21 14.23
CA LEU A 184 6.78 8.31 12.88
C LEU A 184 6.60 9.76 12.44
N HIS A 185 6.36 10.68 13.38
CA HIS A 185 6.06 12.08 13.07
C HIS A 185 7.18 12.75 12.27
N GLU A 186 8.44 12.49 12.62
CA GLU A 186 9.63 13.02 11.91
C GLU A 186 9.68 12.59 10.43
N ARG A 187 8.91 11.57 10.02
CA ARG A 187 8.86 10.99 8.67
C ARG A 187 7.60 11.34 7.91
N MET A 188 6.65 12.02 8.54
CA MET A 188 5.35 12.34 7.93
C MET A 188 5.41 13.52 6.95
N TYR A 189 4.59 13.42 5.91
CA TYR A 189 4.37 14.37 4.84
C TYR A 189 2.87 14.48 4.59
N LYS A 190 2.42 15.68 4.22
CA LYS A 190 1.01 16.01 3.98
C LYS A 190 0.51 15.32 2.73
N TRP A 191 -0.80 15.08 2.69
CA TRP A 191 -1.45 14.60 1.47
C TRP A 191 -1.57 15.74 0.46
N ARG A 192 -0.90 15.64 -0.69
CA ARG A 192 -1.00 16.60 -1.80
C ARG A 192 -1.15 15.85 -3.10
N CYS A 193 -2.10 16.27 -3.93
CA CYS A 193 -2.51 15.67 -5.19
C CYS A 193 -3.14 16.75 -6.10
N GLU A 194 -2.56 17.95 -6.11
CA GLU A 194 -2.98 19.10 -6.93
C GLU A 194 -2.96 18.75 -8.41
N ARG A 195 -1.98 17.96 -8.86
CA ARG A 195 -1.86 17.54 -10.27
C ARG A 195 -3.14 16.86 -10.79
N PHE A 196 -3.85 16.14 -9.92
CA PHE A 196 -5.10 15.48 -10.24
C PHE A 196 -6.34 16.16 -9.63
N GLY A 197 -6.18 17.37 -9.06
CA GLY A 197 -7.23 18.12 -8.40
C GLY A 197 -7.79 17.43 -7.14
N ARG A 198 -7.01 16.59 -6.47
CA ARG A 198 -7.47 15.62 -5.46
C ARG A 198 -6.94 15.86 -4.05
N THR A 199 -6.30 16.98 -3.78
CA THR A 199 -5.78 17.30 -2.44
C THR A 199 -6.84 17.38 -1.37
N ARG A 200 -8.04 17.84 -1.74
CA ARG A 200 -9.19 17.86 -0.83
C ARG A 200 -9.97 16.54 -0.83
N ALA A 201 -9.62 15.58 -1.67
CA ALA A 201 -10.21 14.25 -1.70
C ALA A 201 -9.34 13.27 -0.92
N MET A 202 -9.70 12.98 0.34
CA MET A 202 -8.84 12.22 1.24
C MET A 202 -8.45 10.84 0.68
N PRO A 203 -7.20 10.41 0.89
CA PRO A 203 -6.71 9.18 0.29
C PRO A 203 -7.25 7.95 1.03
N HIS A 204 -7.99 7.12 0.31
CA HIS A 204 -8.22 5.73 0.69
C HIS A 204 -7.41 4.76 -0.20
N ILE A 205 -6.77 5.26 -1.24
CA ILE A 205 -5.67 4.58 -1.94
C ILE A 205 -4.49 4.30 -0.98
N LYS A 206 -3.77 3.21 -1.25
CA LYS A 206 -2.47 2.91 -0.63
C LYS A 206 -1.47 2.68 -1.75
N SER A 207 -0.34 3.36 -1.67
CA SER A 207 0.69 3.29 -2.68
C SER A 207 2.09 3.35 -2.09
N TYR A 208 3.02 2.64 -2.73
CA TYR A 208 4.42 2.56 -2.32
C TYR A 208 5.29 2.75 -3.55
N SER A 209 6.40 3.46 -3.41
CA SER A 209 7.28 3.77 -4.55
C SER A 209 8.71 4.02 -4.11
N ALA A 210 9.64 3.96 -5.07
CA ALA A 210 10.99 4.46 -4.92
C ALA A 210 11.32 5.47 -6.00
N PHE A 211 12.15 6.46 -5.65
CA PHE A 211 12.65 7.49 -6.55
C PHE A 211 14.16 7.51 -6.51
N SER A 212 14.78 7.71 -7.68
CA SER A 212 16.19 8.12 -7.75
C SER A 212 16.32 9.60 -7.41
N ASP A 213 17.51 10.00 -6.94
CA ASP A 213 17.81 11.40 -6.59
C ASP A 213 17.47 12.36 -7.74
N GLY A 214 16.83 13.48 -7.39
CA GLY A 214 16.37 14.50 -8.34
C GLY A 214 15.18 14.12 -9.25
N ARG A 215 14.64 12.89 -9.19
CA ARG A 215 13.50 12.48 -10.04
C ARG A 215 12.16 12.66 -9.34
N CYS A 216 11.15 13.09 -10.11
CA CYS A 216 9.75 13.18 -9.66
C CYS A 216 8.88 12.02 -10.16
N VAL A 217 9.37 11.23 -11.12
CA VAL A 217 8.74 9.98 -11.57
C VAL A 217 9.41 8.82 -10.83
N PRO A 218 8.65 7.88 -10.24
CA PRO A 218 9.22 6.78 -9.49
C PRO A 218 9.89 5.75 -10.41
N SER A 219 10.85 4.99 -9.89
CA SER A 219 11.46 3.83 -10.54
C SER A 219 10.53 2.61 -10.52
N TRP A 220 9.59 2.56 -9.58
CA TRP A 220 8.50 1.58 -9.52
C TRP A 220 7.35 2.12 -8.66
N LEU A 221 6.13 1.70 -8.95
CA LEU A 221 4.93 2.08 -8.23
C LEU A 221 4.12 0.83 -7.87
N LEU A 222 3.80 0.66 -6.59
CA LEU A 222 2.87 -0.34 -6.11
C LEU A 222 1.58 0.34 -5.69
N VAL A 223 0.44 -0.15 -6.20
CA VAL A 223 -0.90 0.19 -5.70
C VAL A 223 -1.50 -1.06 -5.06
N THR A 224 -1.99 -0.95 -3.83
CA THR A 224 -2.38 -2.12 -3.01
C THR A 224 -3.53 -1.80 -2.04
N SER A 225 -4.12 -2.84 -1.44
CA SER A 225 -4.99 -2.71 -0.28
C SER A 225 -4.21 -2.55 1.04
N ALA A 226 -2.95 -3.01 1.08
CA ALA A 226 -2.14 -3.06 2.29
C ALA A 226 -1.81 -1.67 2.85
N ASN A 227 -2.30 -1.40 4.07
CA ASN A 227 -1.90 -0.24 4.87
C ASN A 227 -0.53 -0.46 5.55
N LEU A 228 0.05 0.57 6.18
CA LEU A 228 1.29 0.45 6.94
C LEU A 228 1.05 -0.30 8.26
N SER A 229 1.04 -1.63 8.19
CA SER A 229 0.87 -2.49 9.35
C SER A 229 1.58 -3.84 9.20
N LYS A 230 1.99 -4.41 10.34
CA LYS A 230 2.52 -5.78 10.42
C LYS A 230 1.50 -6.84 10.04
N ALA A 231 0.20 -6.57 10.24
CA ALA A 231 -0.87 -7.49 9.88
C ALA A 231 -0.98 -7.69 8.37
N ALA A 232 -0.89 -6.58 7.62
CA ALA A 232 -0.94 -6.54 6.17
C ALA A 232 0.37 -7.03 5.52
N TRP A 233 1.51 -6.49 5.98
CA TRP A 233 2.80 -6.72 5.34
C TRP A 233 3.58 -7.92 5.87
N GLY A 234 3.30 -8.35 7.09
CA GLY A 234 3.99 -9.41 7.80
C GLY A 234 5.13 -8.93 8.69
N GLU A 235 5.48 -9.75 9.68
CA GLU A 235 6.59 -9.54 10.61
C GLU A 235 7.48 -10.78 10.67
N LEU A 236 8.78 -10.60 10.49
CA LEU A 236 9.76 -11.66 10.76
C LEU A 236 9.83 -11.92 12.28
N GLN A 237 9.68 -13.18 12.65
CA GLN A 237 9.66 -13.68 14.03
C GLN A 237 10.64 -14.84 14.18
N LYS A 238 10.91 -15.24 15.43
CA LYS A 238 11.76 -16.39 15.78
C LYS A 238 13.13 -16.32 15.07
N ASN A 239 13.89 -15.26 15.32
CA ASN A 239 15.17 -14.99 14.66
C ASN A 239 15.07 -15.08 13.13
N GLU A 240 14.03 -14.44 12.57
CA GLU A 240 13.75 -14.36 11.14
C GLU A 240 13.48 -15.70 10.42
N SER A 241 13.30 -16.80 11.16
CA SER A 241 12.97 -18.11 10.58
C SER A 241 11.53 -18.18 10.03
N GLN A 242 10.66 -17.26 10.44
CA GLN A 242 9.23 -17.28 10.11
C GLN A 242 8.71 -15.86 9.80
N LEU A 243 7.87 -15.71 8.78
CA LEU A 243 7.11 -14.49 8.49
C LEU A 243 5.65 -14.69 8.91
N ALA A 244 5.16 -13.89 9.86
CA ALA A 244 3.77 -13.93 10.33
C ALA A 244 2.93 -12.85 9.66
N ILE A 245 1.88 -13.24 8.93
CA ILE A 245 0.90 -12.35 8.28
C ILE A 245 -0.48 -12.61 8.87
N ARG A 246 -1.32 -11.58 9.01
CA ARG A 246 -2.66 -11.69 9.63
C ARG A 246 -3.81 -11.29 8.71
N SER A 247 -3.52 -10.71 7.55
CA SER A 247 -4.52 -10.17 6.64
C SER A 247 -4.33 -10.70 5.23
N TYR A 248 -5.44 -10.80 4.49
CA TYR A 248 -5.42 -10.93 3.04
C TYR A 248 -5.22 -9.55 2.43
N GLU A 249 -4.25 -9.41 1.53
CA GLU A 249 -4.01 -8.17 0.80
C GLU A 249 -3.62 -8.48 -0.64
N LEU A 250 -3.94 -7.58 -1.56
CA LEU A 250 -3.58 -7.71 -2.97
C LEU A 250 -3.18 -6.34 -3.53
N GLY A 251 -2.11 -6.34 -4.32
CA GLY A 251 -1.65 -5.16 -5.05
C GLY A 251 -0.90 -5.54 -6.32
N VAL A 252 -0.71 -4.52 -7.16
CA VAL A 252 0.01 -4.60 -8.43
C VAL A 252 1.21 -3.67 -8.40
N LEU A 253 2.39 -4.23 -8.67
CA LEU A 253 3.62 -3.49 -8.87
C LEU A 253 3.77 -3.19 -10.36
N LEU A 254 3.98 -1.91 -10.66
CA LEU A 254 4.01 -1.31 -11.99
C LEU A 254 5.40 -0.72 -12.23
N THR A 255 5.88 -0.86 -13.47
CA THR A 255 7.19 -0.38 -13.93
C THR A 255 7.14 0.22 -15.34
N ASP A 256 6.00 0.14 -16.02
CA ASP A 256 5.79 0.78 -17.32
C ASP A 256 5.63 2.30 -17.14
N GLU A 257 6.11 3.05 -18.13
CA GLU A 257 6.19 4.51 -18.08
C GLU A 257 4.83 5.17 -17.82
N ASP A 258 3.79 4.73 -18.53
CA ASP A 258 2.44 5.29 -18.43
C ASP A 258 1.87 5.15 -17.00
N SER A 259 2.00 3.98 -16.39
CA SER A 259 1.56 3.76 -15.01
C SER A 259 2.38 4.58 -14.00
N LEU A 260 3.68 4.76 -14.22
CA LEU A 260 4.54 5.54 -13.31
C LEU A 260 4.18 7.03 -13.36
N GLN A 261 3.67 7.54 -14.49
CA GLN A 261 3.14 8.90 -14.58
C GLN A 261 1.86 9.10 -13.75
N LEU A 262 1.14 8.02 -13.39
CA LEU A 262 -0.08 8.06 -12.57
C LEU A 262 0.17 8.09 -11.06
N LEU A 263 1.38 8.47 -10.61
CA LEU A 263 1.72 8.66 -9.20
C LEU A 263 0.62 9.45 -8.44
N PRO A 264 -0.02 8.89 -7.39
CA PRO A 264 -1.26 9.45 -6.84
C PRO A 264 -1.02 10.60 -5.84
N TYR A 265 0.14 11.24 -5.86
CA TYR A 265 0.47 12.39 -5.03
C TYR A 265 1.54 13.25 -5.70
N ASP A 266 1.68 14.48 -5.26
CA ASP A 266 2.61 15.44 -5.86
C ASP A 266 4.05 15.24 -5.39
N MET A 267 4.99 15.60 -6.27
CA MET A 267 6.41 15.73 -5.98
C MET A 267 6.85 17.17 -6.33
N PRO A 268 7.72 17.82 -5.54
CA PRO A 268 8.30 17.34 -4.28
C PRO A 268 7.27 17.24 -3.14
N LEU A 269 7.49 16.31 -2.21
CA LEU A 269 6.59 16.10 -1.07
C LEU A 269 6.56 17.29 -0.12
N THR A 270 5.38 17.62 0.42
CA THR A 270 5.21 18.65 1.45
C THR A 270 5.38 18.06 2.84
N LYS A 271 6.43 18.47 3.57
CA LYS A 271 6.69 17.99 4.93
C LYS A 271 5.62 18.48 5.91
N PHE A 272 5.33 17.71 6.96
CA PHE A 272 4.61 18.23 8.12
C PHE A 272 5.37 19.42 8.73
N GLU A 273 4.66 20.49 9.06
CA GLU A 273 5.17 21.65 9.78
C GLU A 273 5.13 21.39 11.30
N ALA A 274 5.75 22.28 12.09
CA ALA A 274 5.89 22.09 13.54
C ALA A 274 4.55 21.93 14.29
N GLY A 275 3.46 22.47 13.76
CA GLY A 275 2.11 22.36 14.35
C GLY A 275 1.26 21.22 13.79
N ASP A 276 1.68 20.55 12.71
CA ASP A 276 0.87 19.51 12.09
C ASP A 276 0.84 18.26 12.96
N GLN A 277 -0.36 17.73 13.16
CA GLN A 277 -0.59 16.44 13.78
C GLN A 277 -1.19 15.49 12.75
N PRO A 278 -0.82 14.19 12.75
CA PRO A 278 -1.53 13.22 11.94
C PRO A 278 -2.99 13.15 12.39
N TRP A 279 -3.89 12.85 11.47
CA TRP A 279 -5.25 12.51 11.85
C TRP A 279 -5.27 11.32 12.82
N ILE A 280 -5.94 11.49 13.95
CA ILE A 280 -6.23 10.45 14.94
C ILE A 280 -7.75 10.30 15.02
N CYS A 281 -8.27 9.13 14.66
CA CYS A 281 -9.70 8.94 14.41
C CYS A 281 -10.57 8.92 15.69
N ASP A 282 -9.96 8.62 16.84
CA ASP A 282 -10.59 8.58 18.16
C ASP A 282 -10.19 9.79 19.04
N ASP A 283 -9.77 10.88 18.41
CA ASP A 283 -9.49 12.16 19.07
C ASP A 283 -10.69 13.13 19.00
N ILE A 284 -10.57 14.27 19.68
CA ILE A 284 -11.53 15.36 19.69
C ILE A 284 -10.94 16.58 18.97
N TYR A 285 -11.66 17.09 17.97
CA TYR A 285 -11.33 18.30 17.22
C TYR A 285 -12.50 19.29 17.29
N THR A 286 -12.29 20.39 18.01
CA THR A 286 -13.33 21.39 18.31
C THR A 286 -13.38 22.55 17.30
N LYS A 287 -12.37 22.67 16.42
CA LYS A 287 -12.35 23.68 15.36
C LYS A 287 -13.31 23.23 14.25
N PRO A 288 -14.26 24.06 13.80
CA PRO A 288 -15.18 23.67 12.73
C PRO A 288 -14.45 23.28 11.43
N ASP A 289 -14.95 22.23 10.78
CA ASP A 289 -14.59 21.86 9.41
C ASP A 289 -15.30 22.75 8.38
N ILE A 290 -15.16 22.41 7.10
CA ILE A 290 -15.77 23.17 6.00
C ILE A 290 -17.32 23.15 6.00
N HIS A 291 -17.93 22.25 6.77
CA HIS A 291 -19.38 22.11 6.94
C HIS A 291 -19.86 22.70 8.27
N GLY A 292 -18.96 23.29 9.06
CA GLY A 292 -19.27 23.83 10.38
C GLY A 292 -19.31 22.79 11.50
N ALA A 293 -18.90 21.54 11.24
CA ALA A 293 -18.96 20.44 12.20
C ALA A 293 -17.65 20.28 13.00
N THR A 294 -17.77 19.74 14.21
CA THR A 294 -16.66 19.26 15.06
C THR A 294 -16.49 17.74 14.91
N TRP A 295 -15.47 17.16 15.55
CA TRP A 295 -15.28 15.71 15.62
C TRP A 295 -14.99 15.25 17.06
N PRO A 296 -15.66 14.20 17.56
CA PRO A 296 -16.86 13.61 16.96
C PRO A 296 -17.97 14.68 16.81
N PRO A 297 -18.92 14.50 15.89
CA PRO A 297 -20.05 15.42 15.79
C PRO A 297 -20.83 15.42 17.11
N ASP A 298 -21.29 16.60 17.53
CA ASP A 298 -22.19 16.77 18.68
C ASP A 298 -23.51 16.00 18.51
#